data_AF-A0A1Y2LYE1-F1
#
_entry.id   AF-A0A1Y2LYE1-F1
#
_cell.length_a   1.000
_cell.length_b   1.000
_cell.length_c   1.000
_cell.angle_alpha   90.00
_cell.angle_beta   90.00
_cell.angle_gamma   90.00
#
_symmetry.space_group_name_H-M   'P 1'
#
loop_
_entity.id
_entity.type
_entity.pdbx_description
1 polymer ?
#
loop_
_entity_poly.entity_id
_entity_poly.type
_entity_poly.pdbx_seq_one_letter_code
_entity_poly.pdbx_strand_id
1 'polypeptide(L)'
;MKQPESGRARSTSEPLIVEGHQGNAKLSKPPKVESIHRRPRNRLQKRSAAVLPVLTPDSPRLGFAAPSTTLYILEHERYPYNTSPSEFLGVYSTVDSVTAGAIEHGAYTFSRGGLLDGTEYLSLSGRIKIHTRPVLYFGTEAAVLLNDKFDLGRDLRAQNELVRSDIPHPNSRSNTLSHTTSYPRAQSMTDLRTTSKSREIVFLGIRQGPTEAHCLGIFASPSLAWGTCLKNKASCAMTSTLSEESREIDTDGLPRASGRLHGYGQHTWVVVAKEVDSSARE
;
A
#
# COMPACT_ATOMS: atom_id res chain seq x y z
N MET A 1 34.98 59.14 -11.04
CA MET A 1 34.51 60.48 -10.57
C MET A 1 33.00 60.35 -10.37
N LYS A 2 32.55 60.10 -9.13
CA LYS A 2 31.89 61.06 -8.21
C LYS A 2 30.64 61.76 -8.83
N GLN A 3 29.46 61.22 -8.49
CA GLN A 3 28.17 61.81 -8.01
C GLN A 3 27.78 63.27 -8.38
N PRO A 4 26.47 63.68 -8.38
CA PRO A 4 25.46 63.31 -7.38
C PRO A 4 23.95 63.24 -7.77
N GLU A 5 23.17 62.75 -6.80
CA GLU A 5 21.72 62.91 -6.64
C GLU A 5 21.33 64.30 -6.07
N SER A 6 20.09 64.74 -6.33
CA SER A 6 19.18 65.59 -5.51
C SER A 6 18.24 66.36 -6.46
N GLY A 7 16.97 66.65 -6.21
CA GLY A 7 16.04 66.41 -5.11
C GLY A 7 14.80 67.31 -5.31
N ARG A 8 13.63 66.84 -4.83
CA ARG A 8 12.43 67.61 -4.38
C ARG A 8 11.70 68.59 -5.34
N ALA A 9 10.41 68.36 -5.52
CA ALA A 9 9.36 69.36 -5.28
C ALA A 9 7.97 68.72 -5.06
N ARG A 10 7.31 69.14 -3.97
CA ARG A 10 5.92 68.83 -3.59
C ARG A 10 4.97 69.70 -4.41
N SER A 11 3.76 69.21 -4.73
CA SER A 11 2.62 70.07 -5.06
C SER A 11 1.36 69.57 -4.37
N THR A 12 0.75 70.48 -3.64
CA THR A 12 -0.45 70.39 -2.81
C THR A 12 -1.66 70.97 -3.56
N SER A 13 -2.84 70.40 -3.37
CA SER A 13 -4.10 71.16 -3.37
C SER A 13 -5.23 70.34 -2.78
N GLU A 14 -5.66 70.70 -1.56
CA GLU A 14 -7.02 70.50 -1.06
C GLU A 14 -8.01 71.39 -1.83
N PRO A 15 -9.33 71.16 -1.70
CA PRO A 15 -10.07 72.11 -0.87
C PRO A 15 -11.19 71.54 0.01
N LEU A 16 -11.30 72.17 1.19
CA LEU A 16 -12.49 72.70 1.87
C LEU A 16 -13.64 71.77 2.30
N ILE A 17 -13.69 71.64 3.63
CA ILE A 17 -14.82 71.24 4.47
C ILE A 17 -15.90 72.34 4.44
N VAL A 18 -17.17 71.95 4.29
CA VAL A 18 -18.32 72.69 4.81
C VAL A 18 -19.13 71.73 5.68
N GLU A 19 -19.25 72.11 6.95
CA GLU A 19 -19.97 71.41 8.00
C GLU A 19 -21.49 71.49 7.85
N GLY A 20 -22.14 70.46 8.39
CA GLY A 20 -23.31 70.66 9.24
C GLY A 20 -24.63 70.27 8.61
N HIS A 21 -25.25 69.21 9.16
CA HIS A 21 -26.58 69.29 9.78
C HIS A 21 -26.87 67.97 10.51
N GLN A 22 -27.16 68.08 11.81
CA GLN A 22 -27.75 67.01 12.62
C GLN A 22 -29.20 66.76 12.19
N GLY A 23 -29.61 65.50 12.14
CA GLY A 23 -31.00 65.12 11.87
C GLY A 23 -31.23 63.64 12.09
N ASN A 24 -31.58 63.26 13.32
CA ASN A 24 -32.16 61.95 13.65
C ASN A 24 -33.45 61.74 12.86
N ALA A 25 -33.46 60.90 11.82
CA ALA A 25 -34.71 60.35 11.29
C ALA A 25 -34.50 59.13 10.37
N LYS A 26 -35.10 58.03 10.81
CA LYS A 26 -35.68 56.93 10.03
C LYS A 26 -34.69 55.92 9.42
N LEU A 27 -34.64 54.77 10.09
CA LEU A 27 -34.31 53.43 9.57
C LEU A 27 -34.53 53.35 8.05
N SER A 28 -33.43 53.44 7.30
CA SER A 28 -33.44 53.16 5.87
C SER A 28 -33.91 51.72 5.69
N LYS A 29 -34.95 51.54 4.87
CA LYS A 29 -35.43 50.22 4.47
C LYS A 29 -34.23 49.38 3.98
N PRO A 30 -34.14 48.08 4.32
CA PRO A 30 -33.13 47.22 3.73
C PRO A 30 -33.26 47.25 2.20
N PRO A 31 -32.14 47.12 1.46
CA PRO A 31 -32.15 47.18 0.01
C PRO A 31 -33.11 46.11 -0.54
N LYS A 32 -34.03 46.53 -1.42
CA LYS A 32 -34.88 45.61 -2.16
C LYS A 32 -33.99 44.80 -3.08
N VAL A 33 -33.73 43.55 -2.69
CA VAL A 33 -33.12 42.54 -3.56
C VAL A 33 -34.12 42.24 -4.66
N GLU A 34 -33.84 42.71 -5.87
CA GLU A 34 -34.54 42.24 -7.06
C GLU A 34 -34.34 40.73 -7.17
N SER A 35 -35.45 40.00 -7.21
CA SER A 35 -35.47 38.55 -7.25
C SER A 35 -34.86 38.06 -8.55
N ILE A 36 -33.57 37.72 -8.51
CA ILE A 36 -32.90 36.99 -9.58
C ILE A 36 -33.74 35.75 -9.89
N HIS A 37 -34.27 35.72 -11.10
CA HIS A 37 -35.17 34.72 -11.65
C HIS A 37 -34.86 33.30 -11.13
N ARG A 38 -35.83 32.72 -10.41
CA ARG A 38 -35.94 31.27 -10.22
C ARG A 38 -36.08 30.65 -11.62
N ARG A 39 -34.96 30.27 -12.23
CA ARG A 39 -35.00 29.29 -13.32
C ARG A 39 -35.58 28.00 -12.73
N PRO A 40 -36.59 27.38 -13.36
CA PRO A 40 -37.06 26.07 -12.93
C PRO A 40 -35.87 25.12 -13.06
N ARG A 41 -35.45 24.59 -11.90
CA ARG A 41 -34.39 23.60 -11.79
C ARG A 41 -34.96 22.30 -12.33
N ASN A 42 -35.02 22.19 -13.65
CA ASN A 42 -35.29 20.94 -14.34
C ASN A 42 -34.09 20.05 -14.00
N ARG A 43 -34.21 19.29 -12.91
CA ARG A 43 -33.28 18.24 -12.57
C ARG A 43 -33.45 17.18 -13.65
N LEU A 44 -32.73 17.37 -14.75
CA LEU A 44 -32.32 16.28 -15.59
C LEU A 44 -31.60 15.33 -14.63
N GLN A 45 -32.33 14.30 -14.18
CA GLN A 45 -31.71 13.14 -13.57
C GLN A 45 -30.71 12.69 -14.61
N LYS A 46 -29.43 13.00 -14.35
CA LYS A 46 -28.31 12.39 -15.03
C LYS A 46 -28.46 10.92 -14.67
N ARG A 47 -29.26 10.19 -15.47
CA ARG A 47 -29.04 8.77 -15.68
C ARG A 47 -27.57 8.74 -16.03
N SER A 48 -26.76 8.38 -15.04
CA SER A 48 -25.42 7.90 -15.25
C SER A 48 -25.61 6.84 -16.32
N ALA A 49 -25.37 7.24 -17.57
CA ALA A 49 -25.13 6.31 -18.65
C ALA A 49 -24.14 5.34 -18.05
N ALA A 50 -24.57 4.09 -17.97
CA ALA A 50 -23.73 2.99 -17.55
C ALA A 50 -22.44 3.12 -18.35
N VAL A 51 -21.41 3.63 -17.67
CA VAL A 51 -20.05 3.50 -18.15
C VAL A 51 -19.87 2.01 -18.21
N LEU A 52 -19.73 1.49 -19.42
CA LEU A 52 -19.39 0.11 -19.72
C LEU A 52 -18.41 -0.42 -18.65
N PRO A 53 -18.82 -1.39 -17.82
CA PRO A 53 -17.92 -2.03 -16.88
C PRO A 53 -17.10 -3.04 -17.69
N VAL A 54 -16.16 -2.54 -18.48
CA VAL A 54 -15.25 -3.38 -19.29
C VAL A 54 -13.84 -3.41 -18.69
N LEU A 55 -13.56 -2.64 -17.62
CA LEU A 55 -12.20 -2.56 -17.05
C LEU A 55 -12.11 -2.70 -15.51
N THR A 56 -13.20 -3.04 -14.82
CA THR A 56 -13.12 -3.50 -13.42
C THR A 56 -13.10 -5.02 -13.39
N PRO A 57 -11.98 -5.67 -13.03
CA PRO A 57 -11.97 -7.10 -12.79
C PRO A 57 -12.81 -7.39 -11.54
N ASP A 58 -13.88 -8.15 -11.73
CA ASP A 58 -14.53 -9.02 -10.76
C ASP A 58 -15.03 -8.41 -9.44
N SER A 59 -16.26 -7.86 -9.48
CA SER A 59 -17.12 -7.91 -8.29
C SER A 59 -17.53 -9.36 -8.04
N PRO A 60 -17.24 -9.95 -6.87
CA PRO A 60 -17.64 -11.32 -6.57
C PRO A 60 -19.16 -11.38 -6.48
N ARG A 61 -19.78 -11.99 -7.48
CA ARG A 61 -21.19 -12.37 -7.44
C ARG A 61 -21.33 -13.52 -6.44
N LEU A 62 -22.13 -13.26 -5.40
CA LEU A 62 -22.60 -14.19 -4.36
C LEU A 62 -21.55 -14.77 -3.40
N GLY A 63 -21.54 -14.18 -2.19
CA GLY A 63 -21.46 -14.91 -0.92
C GLY A 63 -20.07 -15.32 -0.45
N PHE A 64 -19.63 -14.70 0.65
CA PHE A 64 -18.39 -14.99 1.39
C PHE A 64 -17.10 -14.52 0.73
N ALA A 65 -16.93 -13.20 0.61
CA ALA A 65 -15.59 -12.65 0.53
C ALA A 65 -14.86 -13.04 1.83
N ALA A 66 -13.82 -13.88 1.70
CA ALA A 66 -12.94 -14.16 2.83
C ALA A 66 -12.41 -12.83 3.40
N PRO A 67 -12.29 -12.68 4.72
CA PRO A 67 -11.77 -11.45 5.30
C PRO A 67 -10.40 -11.16 4.70
N SER A 68 -10.26 -10.05 3.97
CA SER A 68 -8.98 -9.64 3.44
C SER A 68 -8.11 -9.18 4.61
N THR A 69 -7.12 -9.98 4.97
CA THR A 69 -6.10 -9.58 5.95
C THR A 69 -5.48 -8.27 5.48
N THR A 70 -5.54 -7.25 6.32
CA THR A 70 -4.93 -5.95 6.04
C THR A 70 -3.56 -5.92 6.70
N LEU A 71 -2.53 -5.57 5.93
CA LEU A 71 -1.17 -5.41 6.41
C LEU A 71 -0.70 -3.97 6.19
N TYR A 72 0.36 -3.61 6.90
CA TYR A 72 0.96 -2.28 6.89
C TYR A 72 2.36 -2.38 6.28
N ILE A 73 2.61 -1.61 5.23
CA ILE A 73 3.92 -1.56 4.56
C ILE A 73 4.66 -0.33 5.07
N LEU A 74 5.92 -0.51 5.47
CA LEU A 74 6.80 0.57 5.85
C LEU A 74 7.69 0.95 4.65
N GLU A 75 7.58 2.19 4.19
CA GLU A 75 8.31 2.73 3.05
C GLU A 75 9.21 3.90 3.49
N HIS A 76 10.46 3.94 3.06
CA HIS A 76 11.39 5.03 3.31
C HIS A 76 11.69 5.82 2.04
N GLU A 77 11.44 7.12 2.09
CA GLU A 77 11.76 8.07 1.03
C GLU A 77 12.93 8.95 1.47
N ARG A 78 14.07 8.85 0.76
CA ARG A 78 15.30 9.57 1.12
C ARG A 78 15.19 11.07 0.82
N TYR A 79 15.85 11.87 1.64
CA TYR A 79 16.08 13.29 1.39
C TYR A 79 17.40 13.48 0.62
N PRO A 80 17.46 14.36 -0.38
CA PRO A 80 16.35 15.15 -0.93
C PRO A 80 15.32 14.28 -1.67
N TYR A 81 14.04 14.62 -1.51
CA TYR A 81 12.92 13.85 -2.04
C TYR A 81 12.93 13.79 -3.57
N ASN A 82 12.37 12.72 -4.14
CA ASN A 82 12.32 12.45 -5.58
C ASN A 82 13.70 12.40 -6.29
N THR A 83 14.79 12.13 -5.56
CA THR A 83 16.12 11.95 -6.17
C THR A 83 16.49 10.48 -6.35
N SER A 84 15.91 9.60 -5.54
CA SER A 84 16.07 8.16 -5.63
C SER A 84 14.74 7.48 -5.34
N PRO A 85 14.47 6.32 -5.94
CA PRO A 85 13.29 5.53 -5.61
C PRO A 85 13.25 5.20 -4.11
N SER A 86 12.03 5.13 -3.57
CA SER A 86 11.80 4.75 -2.18
C SER A 86 12.10 3.28 -1.92
N GLU A 87 12.34 2.97 -0.65
CA GLU A 87 12.75 1.65 -0.18
C GLU A 87 11.68 1.04 0.72
N PHE A 88 11.21 -0.17 0.41
CA PHE A 88 10.24 -0.88 1.25
C PHE A 88 10.96 -1.65 2.35
N LEU A 89 10.90 -1.13 3.57
CA LEU A 89 11.64 -1.61 4.73
C LEU A 89 11.05 -2.93 5.24
N GLY A 90 9.74 -2.97 5.50
CA GLY A 90 9.07 -4.12 6.09
C GLY A 90 7.56 -4.17 5.83
N VAL A 91 6.96 -5.31 6.19
CA VAL A 91 5.51 -5.52 6.17
C VAL A 91 5.08 -6.03 7.54
N TYR A 92 4.01 -5.46 8.07
CA TYR A 92 3.60 -5.65 9.45
C TYR A 92 2.10 -5.96 9.56
N SER A 93 1.73 -6.70 10.58
CA SER A 93 0.39 -7.20 10.86
C SER A 93 -0.48 -6.20 11.62
N THR A 94 0.11 -5.32 12.43
CA THR A 94 -0.63 -4.34 13.24
C THR A 94 -0.05 -2.94 13.12
N VAL A 95 -0.84 -1.93 13.52
CA VAL A 95 -0.40 -0.53 13.58
C VAL A 95 0.73 -0.35 14.60
N ASP A 96 0.66 -1.09 15.72
CA ASP A 96 1.66 -1.00 16.78
C ASP A 96 3.00 -1.55 16.31
N SER A 97 3.02 -2.69 15.61
CA SER A 97 4.26 -3.29 15.13
C SER A 97 4.89 -2.52 13.97
N VAL A 98 4.10 -1.95 13.05
CA VAL A 98 4.65 -1.05 12.01
C VAL A 98 5.20 0.24 12.62
N THR A 99 4.57 0.76 13.67
CA THR A 99 5.04 1.97 14.36
C THR A 99 6.33 1.68 15.12
N ALA A 100 6.42 0.55 15.81
CA ALA A 100 7.67 0.08 16.41
C ALA A 100 8.78 -0.08 15.35
N GLY A 101 8.47 -0.72 14.22
CA GLY A 101 9.39 -0.84 13.09
C GLY A 101 9.81 0.52 12.53
N ALA A 102 8.90 1.50 12.42
CA ALA A 102 9.25 2.86 12.01
C ALA A 102 10.30 3.48 12.93
N ILE A 103 10.13 3.33 14.25
CA ILE A 103 11.07 3.83 15.26
C ILE A 103 12.41 3.11 15.15
N GLU A 104 12.41 1.79 14.97
CA GLU A 104 13.64 1.00 14.73
C GLU A 104 14.41 1.47 13.49
N HIS A 105 13.69 1.95 12.47
CA HIS A 105 14.26 2.55 11.26
C HIS A 105 14.55 4.06 11.37
N GLY A 106 14.53 4.63 12.59
CA GLY A 106 14.96 5.99 12.86
C GLY A 106 13.88 7.06 12.68
N ALA A 107 12.59 6.67 12.72
CA ALA A 107 11.51 7.63 12.89
C ALA A 107 11.64 8.34 14.24
N TYR A 108 11.58 9.68 14.24
CA TYR A 108 11.69 10.47 15.47
C TYR A 108 10.46 11.34 15.77
N THR A 109 9.79 11.85 14.73
CA THR A 109 8.58 12.68 14.90
C THR A 109 7.65 12.53 13.72
N PHE A 110 6.39 12.86 13.90
CA PHE A 110 5.42 12.89 12.80
C PHE A 110 5.72 14.02 11.84
N SER A 111 5.51 13.77 10.55
CA SER A 111 5.46 14.87 9.59
C SER A 111 4.19 15.71 9.83
N ARG A 112 4.10 16.86 9.15
CA ARG A 112 2.86 17.66 9.20
C ARG A 112 1.63 16.87 8.72
N GLY A 113 1.80 15.97 7.75
CA GLY A 113 0.72 15.09 7.28
C GLY A 113 0.44 13.98 8.29
N GLY A 114 1.51 13.32 8.74
CA GLY A 114 1.43 12.22 9.69
C GLY A 114 0.92 12.60 11.08
N LEU A 115 0.96 13.88 11.45
CA LEU A 115 0.43 14.34 12.74
C LEU A 115 -1.09 14.10 12.87
N LEU A 116 -1.81 14.04 11.74
CA LEU A 116 -3.26 13.84 11.73
C LEU A 116 -3.68 12.37 11.66
N ASP A 117 -2.94 11.56 10.90
CA ASP A 117 -3.35 10.18 10.58
C ASP A 117 -2.35 9.11 11.03
N GLY A 118 -1.19 9.50 11.55
CA GLY A 118 -0.13 8.59 11.98
C GLY A 118 0.60 7.88 10.85
N THR A 119 0.39 8.28 9.59
CA THR A 119 0.89 7.53 8.42
C THR A 119 2.29 7.96 7.95
N GLU A 120 2.84 9.06 8.46
CA GLU A 120 4.13 9.58 8.02
C GLU A 120 4.98 10.12 9.17
N TYR A 121 6.21 9.64 9.24
CA TYR A 121 7.25 10.08 10.16
C TYR A 121 8.38 10.77 9.41
N LEU A 122 9.07 11.66 10.10
CA LEU A 122 10.35 12.19 9.67
C LEU A 122 11.47 11.33 10.26
N SER A 123 12.54 11.15 9.47
CA SER A 123 13.80 10.54 9.87
C SER A 123 14.95 11.50 9.51
N LEU A 124 16.15 11.28 10.08
CA LEU A 124 17.32 12.09 9.74
C LEU A 124 17.67 11.99 8.23
N SER A 125 17.39 10.86 7.62
CA SER A 125 17.68 10.56 6.22
C SER A 125 16.53 10.88 5.26
N GLY A 126 15.35 11.28 5.76
CA GLY A 126 14.18 11.51 4.90
C GLY A 126 12.84 11.37 5.62
N ARG A 127 11.94 10.59 5.03
CA ARG A 127 10.60 10.31 5.57
C ARG A 127 10.30 8.83 5.54
N ILE A 128 9.53 8.38 6.51
CA ILE A 128 9.05 7.02 6.63
C ILE A 128 7.52 7.06 6.55
N LYS A 129 6.95 6.35 5.58
CA LYS A 129 5.52 6.27 5.32
C LYS A 129 4.99 4.88 5.67
N ILE A 130 3.76 4.86 6.17
CA ILE A 130 3.01 3.65 6.47
C ILE A 130 1.85 3.54 5.48
N HIS A 131 1.82 2.44 4.73
CA HIS A 131 0.77 2.16 3.77
C HIS A 131 -0.07 0.97 4.21
N THR A 132 -1.35 1.22 4.46
CA THR A 132 -2.33 0.16 4.75
C THR A 132 -2.79 -0.47 3.44
N ARG A 133 -2.60 -1.78 3.29
CA ARG A 133 -2.98 -2.52 2.06
C ARG A 133 -3.60 -3.89 2.40
N PRO A 134 -4.68 -4.29 1.72
CA PRO A 134 -5.20 -5.65 1.83
C PRO A 134 -4.26 -6.63 1.11
N VAL A 135 -4.13 -7.84 1.65
CA VAL A 135 -3.46 -8.96 0.97
C VAL A 135 -4.40 -9.50 -0.11
N LEU A 136 -3.86 -9.62 -1.33
CA LEU A 136 -4.56 -10.14 -2.48
C LEU A 136 -4.30 -11.64 -2.63
N TYR A 137 -5.37 -12.41 -2.64
CA TYR A 137 -5.37 -13.87 -2.78
C TYR A 137 -5.82 -14.35 -4.17
N PHE A 138 -6.29 -13.43 -5.01
CA PHE A 138 -6.83 -13.71 -6.34
C PHE A 138 -6.38 -12.62 -7.31
N GLY A 139 -6.27 -12.97 -8.58
CA GLY A 139 -5.83 -12.05 -9.63
C GLY A 139 -5.19 -12.79 -10.81
N THR A 140 -4.53 -12.01 -11.68
CA THR A 140 -3.76 -12.57 -12.79
C THR A 140 -2.51 -13.27 -12.25
N GLU A 141 -2.38 -14.56 -12.52
CA GLU A 141 -1.19 -15.34 -12.18
C GLU A 141 -0.25 -15.42 -13.37
N ALA A 142 1.05 -15.40 -13.09
CA ALA A 142 2.08 -15.72 -14.05
C ALA A 142 3.02 -16.78 -13.46
N ALA A 143 3.55 -17.66 -14.31
CA ALA A 143 4.48 -18.69 -13.86
C ALA A 143 5.74 -18.06 -13.25
N VAL A 144 6.11 -18.53 -12.06
CA VAL A 144 7.34 -18.17 -11.37
C VAL A 144 8.08 -19.45 -11.02
N LEU A 145 9.33 -19.54 -11.44
CA LEU A 145 10.23 -20.60 -11.00
C LEU A 145 10.83 -20.16 -9.67
N LEU A 146 10.24 -20.63 -8.57
CA LEU A 146 10.79 -20.37 -7.24
C LEU A 146 11.93 -21.33 -6.96
N ASN A 147 12.97 -20.81 -6.33
CA ASN A 147 13.94 -21.66 -5.65
C ASN A 147 13.31 -22.23 -4.37
N ASP A 148 13.67 -23.46 -3.99
CA ASP A 148 13.12 -24.22 -2.85
C ASP A 148 13.06 -23.45 -1.50
N LYS A 149 13.80 -22.34 -1.36
CA LYS A 149 13.82 -21.48 -0.17
C LYS A 149 12.44 -20.89 0.19
N PHE A 150 11.54 -20.71 -0.78
CA PHE A 150 10.21 -20.13 -0.54
C PHE A 150 9.08 -21.17 -0.53
N ASP A 151 9.39 -22.47 -0.65
CA ASP A 151 8.39 -23.55 -0.71
C ASP A 151 7.84 -23.97 0.67
N LEU A 152 8.21 -23.27 1.76
CA LEU A 152 7.76 -23.54 3.14
C LEU A 152 6.24 -23.45 3.36
N GLY A 153 5.47 -22.94 2.39
CA GLY A 153 4.00 -22.83 2.46
C GLY A 153 3.22 -23.85 1.62
N ARG A 154 3.88 -24.64 0.77
CA ARG A 154 3.16 -25.55 -0.16
C ARG A 154 2.68 -26.85 0.52
N ASP A 155 3.22 -27.19 1.68
CA ASP A 155 2.84 -28.39 2.45
C ASP A 155 1.41 -28.37 3.00
N LEU A 156 0.77 -27.20 3.15
CA LEU A 156 -0.61 -27.12 3.65
C LEU A 156 -1.69 -27.27 2.57
N ARG A 157 -1.35 -27.06 1.28
CA ARG A 157 -2.30 -27.34 0.17
C ARG A 157 -2.10 -28.71 -0.47
N ALA A 158 -0.88 -29.27 -0.41
CA ALA A 158 -0.61 -30.59 -0.96
C ALA A 158 -1.22 -31.75 -0.14
N GLN A 159 -1.61 -31.54 1.12
CA GLN A 159 -2.26 -32.59 1.92
C GLN A 159 -3.76 -32.79 1.65
N ASN A 160 -4.39 -31.95 0.82
CA ASN A 160 -5.82 -32.05 0.52
C ASN A 160 -6.17 -32.43 -0.92
N GLU A 161 -5.18 -32.73 -1.78
CA GLU A 161 -5.45 -33.20 -3.14
C GLU A 161 -4.82 -34.58 -3.39
N LEU A 162 -5.72 -35.55 -3.61
CA LEU A 162 -5.51 -36.96 -3.99
C LEU A 162 -5.10 -37.97 -2.91
N VAL A 163 -5.91 -38.07 -1.84
CA VAL A 163 -6.20 -39.42 -1.31
C VAL A 163 -7.19 -40.08 -2.29
N ARG A 164 -6.70 -41.04 -3.08
CA ARG A 164 -7.55 -41.91 -3.89
C ARG A 164 -8.40 -42.77 -2.96
N SER A 165 -9.68 -42.44 -2.83
CA SER A 165 -10.69 -43.16 -2.05
C SER A 165 -11.00 -44.57 -2.58
N ASP A 166 -10.36 -44.97 -3.67
CA ASP A 166 -10.51 -46.22 -4.41
C ASP A 166 -9.57 -47.35 -3.93
N ILE A 167 -8.70 -47.11 -2.94
CA ILE A 167 -7.85 -48.15 -2.33
C ILE A 167 -8.30 -48.41 -0.89
N PRO A 168 -8.81 -49.62 -0.57
CA PRO A 168 -9.09 -49.99 0.82
C PRO A 168 -7.78 -50.12 1.59
N HIS A 169 -7.52 -49.20 2.52
CA HIS A 169 -6.38 -49.31 3.44
C HIS A 169 -6.70 -50.29 4.57
N PRO A 170 -5.77 -51.20 4.92
CA PRO A 170 -5.97 -52.11 6.04
C PRO A 170 -6.04 -51.32 7.35
N ASN A 171 -7.16 -51.49 8.05
CA ASN A 171 -7.41 -50.93 9.37
C ASN A 171 -6.20 -51.10 10.29
N SER A 172 -5.70 -49.99 10.84
CA SER A 172 -4.78 -50.00 11.97
C SER A 172 -5.53 -50.57 13.18
N ARG A 173 -5.54 -51.91 13.25
CA ARG A 173 -5.91 -52.69 14.43
C ARG A 173 -4.80 -52.54 15.46
N SER A 174 -4.81 -51.45 16.22
CA SER A 174 -4.18 -51.46 17.54
C SER A 174 -5.10 -52.25 18.47
N ASN A 175 -4.92 -53.57 18.45
CA ASN A 175 -5.56 -54.51 19.36
C ASN A 175 -5.07 -54.26 20.80
N THR A 176 -6.04 -54.29 21.68
CA THR A 176 -5.96 -54.44 23.12
C THR A 176 -5.32 -55.76 23.55
N LEU A 177 -4.77 -55.74 24.78
CA LEU A 177 -4.52 -56.84 25.73
C LEU A 177 -3.17 -57.57 25.71
N SER A 178 -2.29 -57.14 26.62
CA SER A 178 -1.54 -58.06 27.50
C SER A 178 -1.16 -57.39 28.84
N HIS A 179 -1.91 -57.81 29.87
CA HIS A 179 -1.68 -57.91 31.32
C HIS A 179 -0.40 -57.34 32.01
N THR A 180 -0.67 -56.44 32.98
CA THR A 180 -0.22 -56.38 34.41
C THR A 180 1.25 -56.64 34.80
N THR A 181 1.95 -55.64 35.35
CA THR A 181 2.28 -55.48 36.81
C THR A 181 3.21 -54.27 37.10
N SER A 182 2.81 -53.46 38.09
CA SER A 182 3.57 -52.58 39.03
C SER A 182 4.97 -52.03 38.68
N TYR A 183 5.11 -50.70 38.58
CA TYR A 183 5.82 -49.79 39.53
C TYR A 183 5.79 -48.34 38.98
N PRO A 184 5.69 -47.29 39.85
CA PRO A 184 5.68 -45.90 39.42
C PRO A 184 7.11 -45.35 39.38
N ARG A 185 7.59 -44.90 38.21
CA ARG A 185 8.87 -44.18 38.13
C ARG A 185 8.80 -43.01 37.14
N ALA A 186 8.64 -41.84 37.74
CA ALA A 186 9.21 -40.54 37.39
C ALA A 186 9.44 -40.21 35.91
N GLN A 187 8.62 -39.27 35.43
CA GLN A 187 9.05 -38.02 34.80
C GLN A 187 10.15 -38.14 33.72
N SER A 188 9.74 -38.38 32.48
CA SER A 188 10.46 -37.82 31.34
C SER A 188 9.90 -36.43 31.06
N MET A 189 10.59 -35.43 31.59
CA MET A 189 10.28 -34.03 31.35
C MET A 189 10.57 -33.66 29.89
N THR A 190 9.63 -32.92 29.32
CA THR A 190 9.88 -31.85 28.34
C THR A 190 10.68 -32.23 27.10
N ASP A 191 10.02 -32.85 26.12
CA ASP A 191 10.26 -32.44 24.74
C ASP A 191 9.69 -31.03 24.58
N LEU A 192 10.53 -30.02 24.85
CA LEU A 192 10.34 -28.67 24.34
C LEU A 192 10.42 -28.76 22.81
N ARG A 193 9.32 -29.18 22.18
CA ARG A 193 9.06 -28.85 20.79
C ARG A 193 8.97 -27.34 20.77
N THR A 194 10.08 -26.69 20.48
CA THR A 194 10.12 -25.32 20.01
C THR A 194 9.20 -25.31 18.79
N THR A 195 7.94 -24.97 19.00
CA THR A 195 6.97 -24.74 17.94
C THR A 195 7.46 -23.49 17.24
N SER A 196 8.40 -23.67 16.31
CA SER A 196 8.90 -22.60 15.46
C SER A 196 7.68 -22.00 14.79
N LYS A 197 7.26 -20.81 15.25
CA LYS A 197 6.14 -20.07 14.67
C LYS A 197 6.41 -20.00 13.17
N SER A 198 5.49 -20.53 12.36
CA SER A 198 5.60 -20.44 10.91
C SER A 198 5.63 -18.97 10.52
N ARG A 199 6.76 -18.51 10.00
CA ARG A 199 6.94 -17.12 9.54
C ARG A 199 6.05 -16.92 8.32
N GLU A 200 5.07 -16.04 8.43
CA GLU A 200 4.19 -15.71 7.30
C GLU A 200 4.98 -14.86 6.30
N ILE A 201 5.09 -15.32 5.06
CA ILE A 201 5.78 -14.59 3.98
C ILE A 201 4.74 -14.07 3.01
N VAL A 202 4.84 -12.80 2.68
CA VAL A 202 4.03 -12.15 1.65
C VAL A 202 4.92 -11.61 0.53
N PHE A 203 4.33 -11.37 -0.63
CA PHE A 203 5.04 -10.92 -1.82
C PHE A 203 4.55 -9.52 -2.21
N LEU A 204 5.47 -8.58 -2.35
CA LEU A 204 5.21 -7.23 -2.83
C LEU A 204 5.47 -7.18 -4.33
N GLY A 205 4.48 -6.73 -5.10
CA GLY A 205 4.70 -6.34 -6.50
C GLY A 205 5.08 -4.88 -6.56
N ILE A 206 6.26 -4.55 -7.09
CA ILE A 206 6.81 -3.19 -7.06
C ILE A 206 7.15 -2.73 -8.48
N ARG A 207 6.77 -1.51 -8.82
CA ARG A 207 7.30 -0.76 -9.96
C ARG A 207 8.27 0.30 -9.45
N GLN A 208 9.51 0.25 -9.88
CA GLN A 208 10.54 1.20 -9.52
C GLN A 208 10.94 2.01 -10.76
N GLY A 209 10.83 3.33 -10.66
CA GLY A 209 11.32 4.28 -11.66
C GLY A 209 12.64 4.93 -11.21
N PRO A 210 13.11 5.96 -11.92
CA PRO A 210 14.37 6.63 -11.61
C PRO A 210 14.32 7.43 -10.29
N THR A 211 13.14 7.93 -9.92
CA THR A 211 12.97 8.85 -8.78
C THR A 211 11.94 8.38 -7.77
N GLU A 212 11.14 7.36 -8.11
CA GLU A 212 10.03 6.87 -7.30
C GLU A 212 9.95 5.34 -7.32
N ALA A 213 9.44 4.74 -6.25
CA ALA A 213 8.98 3.36 -6.27
C ALA A 213 7.51 3.31 -5.87
N HIS A 214 6.75 2.40 -6.47
CA HIS A 214 5.33 2.25 -6.22
C HIS A 214 5.01 0.79 -5.94
N CYS A 215 4.45 0.53 -4.76
CA CYS A 215 3.90 -0.76 -4.41
C CYS A 215 2.55 -0.97 -5.12
N LEU A 216 2.52 -1.93 -6.04
CA LEU A 216 1.33 -2.31 -6.80
C LEU A 216 0.34 -3.11 -5.92
N GLY A 217 0.83 -3.80 -4.89
CA GLY A 217 0.01 -4.55 -3.94
C GLY A 217 0.81 -5.53 -3.09
N ILE A 218 0.12 -6.12 -2.11
CA ILE A 218 0.60 -7.24 -1.30
C ILE A 218 -0.12 -8.50 -1.76
N PHE A 219 0.60 -9.59 -1.99
CA PHE A 219 0.07 -10.82 -2.54
C PHE A 219 0.45 -12.01 -1.67
N ALA A 220 -0.47 -12.97 -1.56
CA ALA A 220 -0.23 -14.23 -0.85
C ALA A 220 0.67 -15.20 -1.61
N SER A 221 0.86 -15.01 -2.92
CA SER A 221 1.71 -15.85 -3.75
C SER A 221 2.60 -15.01 -4.68
N PRO A 222 3.80 -15.51 -5.02
CA PRO A 222 4.71 -14.80 -5.92
C PRO A 222 4.17 -14.80 -7.35
N SER A 223 3.42 -15.83 -7.76
CA SER A 223 2.77 -15.89 -9.08
C SER A 223 1.75 -14.78 -9.29
N LEU A 224 0.97 -14.44 -8.25
CA LEU A 224 0.02 -13.32 -8.27
C LEU A 224 0.73 -11.96 -8.31
N ALA A 225 1.77 -11.80 -7.49
CA ALA A 225 2.58 -10.58 -7.50
C ALA A 225 3.21 -10.36 -8.88
N TRP A 226 3.77 -11.41 -9.46
CA TRP A 226 4.41 -11.34 -10.77
C TRP A 226 3.41 -11.07 -11.90
N GLY A 227 2.27 -11.75 -11.91
CA GLY A 227 1.22 -11.49 -12.88
C GLY A 227 0.71 -10.04 -12.81
N THR A 228 0.63 -9.46 -11.61
CA THR A 228 0.28 -8.03 -11.45
C THR A 228 1.38 -7.09 -11.96
N CYS A 229 2.65 -7.40 -11.68
CA CYS A 229 3.79 -6.68 -12.25
C CYS A 229 3.76 -6.68 -13.78
N LEU A 230 3.54 -7.84 -14.40
CA LEU A 230 3.45 -7.95 -15.86
C LEU A 230 2.22 -7.22 -16.43
N LYS A 231 1.08 -7.28 -15.75
CA LYS A 231 -0.12 -6.51 -16.12
C LYS A 231 0.16 -5.01 -16.08
N ASN A 232 0.84 -4.53 -15.04
CA ASN A 232 1.21 -3.12 -14.94
C ASN A 232 2.21 -2.71 -16.04
N LYS A 233 3.22 -3.55 -16.32
CA LYS A 233 4.16 -3.35 -17.43
C LYS A 233 3.43 -3.25 -18.78
N ALA A 234 2.52 -4.18 -19.06
CA ALA A 234 1.73 -4.18 -20.29
C ALA A 234 0.87 -2.90 -20.41
N SER A 235 0.25 -2.45 -19.32
CA SER A 235 -0.48 -1.17 -19.28
C SER A 235 0.42 0.04 -19.61
N CYS A 236 1.66 0.03 -19.12
CA CYS A 236 2.65 1.05 -19.48
C CYS A 236 3.02 0.98 -20.96
N ALA A 237 3.19 -0.22 -21.53
CA ALA A 237 3.47 -0.40 -22.95
C ALA A 237 2.32 0.06 -23.88
N MET A 238 1.08 0.04 -23.39
CA MET A 238 -0.09 0.54 -24.14
C MET A 238 -0.21 2.06 -24.10
N THR A 239 0.15 2.68 -22.97
CA THR A 239 -0.01 4.13 -22.75
C THR A 239 1.24 4.94 -23.11
N SER A 240 2.40 4.30 -23.11
CA SER A 240 3.70 4.88 -23.43
C SER A 240 4.49 3.93 -24.32
N THR A 241 5.40 4.46 -25.13
CA THR A 241 6.30 3.62 -25.93
C THR A 241 7.30 2.97 -24.99
N LEU A 242 7.07 1.70 -24.63
CA LEU A 242 8.03 0.88 -23.90
C LEU A 242 9.11 0.38 -24.87
N SER A 243 10.37 0.42 -24.45
CA SER A 243 11.54 0.00 -25.24
C SER A 243 12.58 -0.67 -24.34
N GLU A 244 13.60 -1.30 -24.94
CA GLU A 244 14.75 -1.88 -24.19
C GLU A 244 14.32 -2.87 -23.09
N GLU A 245 13.42 -3.80 -23.42
CA GLU A 245 12.89 -4.75 -22.44
C GLU A 245 13.89 -5.85 -22.10
N SER A 246 14.15 -6.06 -20.81
CA SER A 246 14.84 -7.24 -20.29
C SER A 246 13.97 -8.01 -19.30
N ARG A 247 14.26 -9.30 -19.15
CA ARG A 247 13.71 -10.17 -18.10
C ARG A 247 14.84 -10.95 -17.50
N GLU A 248 14.93 -10.91 -16.19
CA GLU A 248 16.00 -11.49 -15.39
C GLU A 248 15.38 -12.16 -14.16
N ILE A 249 16.16 -13.04 -13.54
CA ILE A 249 15.82 -13.64 -12.25
C ILE A 249 16.81 -13.02 -11.25
N ASP A 250 16.28 -12.47 -10.16
CA ASP A 250 17.10 -11.83 -9.13
C ASP A 250 17.89 -12.86 -8.30
N THR A 251 18.79 -12.41 -7.45
CA THR A 251 19.59 -13.26 -6.55
C THR A 251 18.74 -14.13 -5.64
N ASP A 252 17.54 -13.66 -5.32
CA ASP A 252 16.56 -14.39 -4.49
C ASP A 252 15.75 -15.41 -5.29
N GLY A 253 15.97 -15.54 -6.61
CA GLY A 253 15.17 -16.41 -7.46
C GLY A 253 13.81 -15.82 -7.84
N LEU A 254 13.57 -14.53 -7.55
CA LEU A 254 12.33 -13.84 -7.88
C LEU A 254 12.42 -13.16 -9.26
N PRO A 255 11.33 -13.12 -10.02
CA PRO A 255 11.34 -12.58 -11.37
C PRO A 255 11.45 -11.06 -11.36
N ARG A 256 12.24 -10.54 -12.31
CA ARG A 256 12.44 -9.13 -12.56
C ARG A 256 12.25 -8.84 -14.04
N ALA A 257 11.59 -7.74 -14.36
CA ALA A 257 11.58 -7.16 -15.69
C ALA A 257 12.10 -5.74 -15.64
N SER A 258 12.81 -5.32 -16.67
CA SER A 258 13.19 -3.93 -16.87
C SER A 258 12.71 -3.43 -18.23
N GLY A 259 12.60 -2.12 -18.37
CA GLY A 259 12.36 -1.48 -19.65
C GLY A 259 12.35 0.03 -19.54
N ARG A 260 12.62 0.69 -20.66
CA ARG A 260 12.67 2.13 -20.77
C ARG A 260 11.34 2.69 -21.25
N LEU A 261 10.75 3.56 -20.44
CA LEU A 261 9.55 4.33 -20.78
C LEU A 261 9.98 5.69 -21.35
N HIS A 262 9.53 6.01 -22.57
CA HIS A 262 9.88 7.28 -23.21
C HIS A 262 9.40 8.47 -22.37
N GLY A 263 10.31 9.40 -22.06
CA GLY A 263 10.03 10.55 -21.19
C GLY A 263 10.09 10.27 -19.68
N TYR A 264 10.07 9.01 -19.24
CA TYR A 264 10.04 8.64 -17.81
C TYR A 264 11.27 7.84 -17.36
N GLY A 265 12.19 7.50 -18.26
CA GLY A 265 13.46 6.84 -17.94
C GLY A 265 13.36 5.32 -17.83
N GLN A 266 14.31 4.71 -17.11
CA GLN A 266 14.34 3.27 -16.89
C GLN A 266 13.40 2.89 -15.75
N HIS A 267 12.56 1.88 -15.98
CA HIS A 267 11.66 1.31 -14.99
C HIS A 267 11.96 -0.17 -14.80
N THR A 268 11.77 -0.65 -13.58
CA THR A 268 11.89 -2.06 -13.24
C THR A 268 10.67 -2.54 -12.47
N TRP A 269 10.15 -3.70 -12.87
CA TRP A 269 9.08 -4.40 -12.20
C TRP A 269 9.68 -5.60 -11.47
N VAL A 270 9.54 -5.64 -10.15
CA VAL A 270 10.16 -6.64 -9.30
C VAL A 270 9.14 -7.24 -8.34
N VAL A 271 9.37 -8.48 -7.94
CA VAL A 271 8.67 -9.12 -6.83
C VAL A 271 9.63 -9.23 -5.68
N VAL A 272 9.21 -8.81 -4.48
CA VAL A 272 10.03 -8.88 -3.27
C VAL A 272 9.28 -9.69 -2.22
N ALA A 273 9.92 -10.72 -1.68
CA ALA A 273 9.39 -11.47 -0.54
C ALA A 273 9.68 -10.70 0.75
N LYS A 274 8.67 -10.55 1.62
CA LYS A 274 8.79 -9.94 2.94
C LYS A 274 8.16 -10.85 3.97
N GLU A 275 8.91 -11.07 5.05
CA GLU A 275 8.36 -11.71 6.24
C GLU A 275 7.42 -10.71 6.94
N VAL A 276 6.22 -11.18 7.27
CA VAL A 276 5.30 -10.46 8.15
C VAL A 276 5.72 -10.73 9.57
N ASP A 277 5.77 -9.70 10.39
CA ASP A 277 6.04 -9.86 11.81
C ASP A 277 5.06 -10.88 12.40
N SER A 278 5.62 -11.90 13.06
CA SER A 278 4.81 -12.76 13.91
C SER A 278 4.47 -11.97 15.16
N SER A 279 3.41 -11.15 15.09
CA SER A 279 2.82 -10.59 16.30
C SER A 279 2.68 -11.74 17.29
N ALA A 280 3.27 -11.57 18.48
CA ALA A 280 2.99 -12.45 19.59
C ALA A 280 1.48 -12.32 19.84
N ARG A 281 0.69 -13.20 19.20
CA ARG A 281 -0.64 -13.54 19.65
C ARG A 281 -0.44 -14.17 21.03
N GLU A 282 -0.28 -13.32 22.04
CA GLU A 282 -0.50 -13.67 23.44
C GLU A 282 -2.01 -13.73 23.69
#